data_AF-A0A1H9P8L9-F1
#
_entry.id   AF-A0A1H9P8L9-F1
#
_cell.length_a   1.000
_cell.length_b   1.000
_cell.length_c   1.000
_cell.angle_alpha   90.00
_cell.angle_beta   90.00
_cell.angle_gamma   90.00
#
_symmetry.space_group_name_H-M   'P 1'
#
loop_
_entity.id
_entity.type
_entity.pdbx_description
1 polymer ?
#
loop_
_entity_poly.entity_id
_entity_poly.type
_entity_poly.pdbx_seq_one_letter_code
_entity_poly.pdbx_strand_id
1 'polypeptide(L)'
;MKRILYSQSETPVKGDYFVIDGNLETNNVSDLSMKAFQIVNSSENWKVLYEDEELKIKKKGNFLSIKSHYKNQDEVGRFLFYIYYIESNNVEEMLKYLKEDSLKINKDIAFNVEELITKIKKKENIKKIIIVFFISLIISFVVWEIVK
;
A
#
# COMPACT_ATOMS: atom_id res chain seq x y z
N MET A 1 -7.12 17.70 3.60
CA MET A 1 -6.37 16.61 2.94
C MET A 1 -7.40 15.61 2.46
N LYS A 2 -7.41 15.22 1.18
CA LYS A 2 -8.40 14.28 0.66
C LYS A 2 -7.92 12.84 0.85
N ARG A 3 -8.70 11.99 1.51
CA ARG A 3 -8.44 10.55 1.68
C ARG A 3 -9.69 9.72 1.41
N ILE A 4 -9.53 8.60 0.70
CA ILE A 4 -10.61 7.66 0.38
C ILE A 4 -10.11 6.25 0.63
N LEU A 5 -10.75 5.55 1.58
CA LEU A 5 -10.62 4.11 1.73
C LEU A 5 -11.77 3.44 0.99
N TYR A 6 -11.43 2.57 0.06
CA TYR A 6 -12.34 1.59 -0.51
C TYR A 6 -12.05 0.22 0.11
N SER A 7 -13.09 -0.50 0.50
CA SER A 7 -13.00 -1.90 0.92
C SER A 7 -14.13 -2.72 0.32
N GLN A 8 -13.79 -3.87 -0.24
CA GLN A 8 -14.80 -4.85 -0.61
C GLN A 8 -15.52 -5.39 0.63
N SER A 9 -16.83 -5.59 0.55
CA SER A 9 -17.59 -6.19 1.64
C SER A 9 -17.39 -7.71 1.71
N GLU A 10 -17.70 -8.31 2.87
CA GLU A 10 -17.68 -9.77 3.00
C GLU A 10 -18.90 -10.45 2.35
N THR A 11 -19.84 -9.74 1.73
CA THR A 11 -20.99 -10.42 1.10
C THR A 11 -21.45 -9.62 -0.11
N PRO A 12 -21.81 -10.26 -1.25
CA PRO A 12 -22.33 -9.53 -2.42
C PRO A 12 -23.55 -8.65 -2.11
N VAL A 13 -24.24 -8.94 -1.01
CA VAL A 13 -25.48 -8.27 -0.57
C VAL A 13 -25.19 -6.98 0.20
N LYS A 14 -24.11 -6.93 0.98
CA LYS A 14 -23.65 -5.67 1.59
C LYS A 14 -22.82 -4.96 0.54
N GLY A 15 -23.21 -3.77 0.10
CA GLY A 15 -22.39 -2.98 -0.80
C GLY A 15 -20.97 -2.75 -0.26
N ASP A 16 -20.03 -2.42 -1.14
CA ASP A 16 -18.66 -2.09 -0.73
C ASP A 16 -18.63 -0.92 0.26
N TYR A 17 -17.59 -0.88 1.09
CA TYR A 17 -17.41 0.20 2.07
C TYR A 17 -16.55 1.32 1.50
N PHE A 18 -16.97 2.57 1.78
CA PHE A 18 -16.25 3.78 1.45
C PHE A 18 -16.05 4.64 2.68
N VAL A 19 -14.82 5.02 2.97
CA VAL A 19 -14.52 6.04 3.98
C VAL A 19 -13.89 7.23 3.27
N ILE A 20 -14.54 8.38 3.33
CA ILE A 20 -14.08 9.62 2.72
C ILE A 20 -13.74 10.60 3.83
N ASP A 21 -12.48 11.04 3.87
CA ASP A 21 -11.95 11.97 4.87
C ASP A 21 -12.18 11.50 6.32
N GLY A 22 -12.21 10.18 6.54
CA GLY A 22 -12.44 9.56 7.85
C GLY A 22 -13.91 9.34 8.22
N ASN A 23 -14.84 9.61 7.30
CA ASN A 23 -16.28 9.38 7.49
C ASN A 23 -16.77 8.24 6.59
N LEU A 24 -17.54 7.32 7.16
CA LEU A 24 -18.20 6.26 6.41
C LEU A 24 -19.26 6.87 5.48
N GLU A 25 -19.14 6.63 4.19
CA GLU A 25 -20.08 7.10 3.17
C GLU A 25 -21.10 6.01 2.85
N THR A 26 -22.39 6.34 2.96
CA THR A 26 -23.50 5.40 2.76
C THR A 26 -24.42 5.79 1.60
N ASN A 27 -24.35 7.02 1.10
CA ASN A 27 -25.38 7.56 0.21
C ASN A 27 -25.03 7.38 -1.27
N ASN A 28 -23.74 7.45 -1.63
CA ASN A 28 -23.27 7.42 -3.03
C ASN A 28 -22.39 6.20 -3.35
N VAL A 29 -22.63 5.07 -2.67
CA VAL A 29 -21.79 3.86 -2.74
C VAL A 29 -21.63 3.34 -4.18
N SER A 30 -22.69 3.36 -5.00
CA SER A 30 -22.64 2.82 -6.37
C SER A 30 -21.68 3.59 -7.29
N ASP A 31 -21.75 4.92 -7.32
CA ASP A 31 -20.86 5.76 -8.13
C ASP A 31 -19.40 5.66 -7.65
N LEU A 32 -19.22 5.55 -6.34
CA LEU A 32 -17.90 5.39 -5.72
C LEU A 32 -17.30 4.02 -6.02
N SER A 33 -18.09 2.94 -6.05
CA SER A 33 -17.67 1.61 -6.50
C SER A 33 -17.14 1.60 -7.92
N MET A 34 -17.83 2.27 -8.85
CA MET A 34 -17.35 2.34 -10.23
C MET A 34 -16.02 3.10 -10.34
N LYS A 35 -15.88 4.22 -9.63
CA LYS A 35 -14.61 4.99 -9.58
C LYS A 35 -13.49 4.20 -8.92
N ALA A 36 -13.77 3.52 -7.80
CA ALA A 36 -12.80 2.66 -7.12
C ALA A 36 -12.34 1.54 -8.05
N PHE A 37 -13.26 0.83 -8.72
CA PHE A 37 -12.95 -0.21 -9.70
C PHE A 37 -12.01 0.29 -10.82
N GLN A 38 -12.25 1.49 -11.36
CA GLN A 38 -11.33 2.09 -12.33
C GLN A 38 -9.93 2.33 -11.73
N ILE A 39 -9.85 2.78 -10.48
CA ILE A 39 -8.58 2.96 -9.77
C ILE A 39 -7.89 1.61 -9.55
N VAL A 40 -8.61 0.55 -9.16
CA VAL A 40 -8.09 -0.84 -9.02
C VAL A 40 -7.37 -1.24 -10.28
N ASN A 41 -8.06 -1.18 -11.42
CA ASN A 41 -7.53 -1.63 -12.69
C ASN A 41 -6.33 -0.76 -13.11
N SER A 42 -6.39 0.54 -12.85
CA SER A 42 -5.25 1.44 -13.14
C SER A 42 -4.04 1.21 -12.21
N SER A 43 -4.26 0.66 -11.01
CA SER A 43 -3.23 0.45 -9.99
C SER A 43 -2.25 -0.67 -10.35
N GLU A 44 -2.57 -1.50 -11.34
CA GLU A 44 -1.69 -2.56 -11.81
C GLU A 44 -0.32 -2.01 -12.25
N ASN A 45 -0.32 -0.85 -12.90
CA ASN A 45 0.86 -0.19 -13.45
C ASN A 45 1.56 0.78 -12.48
N TRP A 46 1.12 0.84 -11.21
CA TRP A 46 1.74 1.73 -10.23
C TRP A 46 3.08 1.17 -9.74
N LYS A 47 3.97 2.06 -9.29
CA LYS A 47 5.28 1.68 -8.77
C LYS A 47 5.10 0.84 -7.51
N VAL A 48 5.62 -0.39 -7.50
CA VAL A 48 5.65 -1.23 -6.30
C VAL A 48 6.64 -0.61 -5.30
N LEU A 49 6.13 -0.24 -4.12
CA LEU A 49 6.95 0.19 -2.99
C LEU A 49 7.36 -1.00 -2.13
N TYR A 50 6.43 -1.92 -1.93
CA TYR A 50 6.61 -3.10 -1.11
C TYR A 50 5.76 -4.24 -1.65
N GLU A 51 6.31 -5.44 -1.60
CA GLU A 51 5.60 -6.68 -1.92
C GLU A 51 6.19 -7.78 -1.05
N ASP A 52 5.31 -8.57 -0.44
CA ASP A 52 5.54 -9.89 0.13
C ASP A 52 4.33 -10.79 -0.16
N GLU A 53 4.29 -11.97 0.45
CA GLU A 53 3.22 -12.96 0.25
C GLU A 53 1.85 -12.50 0.78
N GLU A 54 1.82 -11.55 1.72
CA GLU A 54 0.61 -11.13 2.44
C GLU A 54 0.16 -9.71 2.04
N LEU A 55 1.05 -8.91 1.47
CA LEU A 55 0.87 -7.49 1.30
C LEU A 55 1.62 -6.93 0.10
N LYS A 56 0.90 -6.23 -0.76
CA LYS A 56 1.45 -5.45 -1.87
C LYS A 56 1.05 -3.99 -1.75
N ILE A 57 2.05 -3.12 -1.64
CA ILE A 57 1.90 -1.68 -1.57
C ILE A 57 2.45 -1.07 -2.86
N LYS A 58 1.60 -0.35 -3.56
CA LYS A 58 1.97 0.42 -4.75
C LYS A 58 1.72 1.91 -4.53
N LYS A 59 2.49 2.75 -5.22
CA LYS A 59 2.35 4.21 -5.17
C LYS A 59 2.35 4.82 -6.57
N LYS A 60 1.54 5.85 -6.77
CA LYS A 60 1.57 6.72 -7.95
C LYS A 60 1.37 8.16 -7.50
N GLY A 61 2.38 9.01 -7.66
CA GLY A 61 2.33 10.38 -7.12
C GLY A 61 2.06 10.35 -5.62
N ASN A 62 1.03 11.06 -5.16
CA ASN A 62 0.61 11.04 -3.76
C ASN A 62 -0.28 9.83 -3.40
N PHE A 63 -0.65 8.95 -4.34
CA PHE A 63 -1.62 7.88 -4.09
C PHE A 63 -0.99 6.58 -3.61
N LEU A 64 -1.68 5.86 -2.72
CA LEU A 64 -1.29 4.53 -2.26
C LEU A 64 -2.33 3.49 -2.68
N SER A 65 -1.88 2.30 -3.04
CA SER A 65 -2.74 1.14 -3.19
C SER A 65 -2.17 0.05 -2.29
N ILE A 66 -2.98 -0.47 -1.37
CA ILE A 66 -2.59 -1.57 -0.50
C ILE A 66 -3.48 -2.76 -0.78
N LYS A 67 -2.92 -3.76 -1.45
CA LYS A 67 -3.55 -5.06 -1.61
C LYS A 67 -3.03 -5.95 -0.49
N SER A 68 -3.85 -6.21 0.52
CA SER A 68 -3.55 -7.19 1.57
C SER A 68 -4.31 -8.48 1.30
N HIS A 69 -3.66 -9.60 1.52
CA HIS A 69 -4.29 -10.89 1.70
C HIS A 69 -4.58 -11.02 3.19
N TYR A 70 -5.84 -11.01 3.62
CA TYR A 70 -6.12 -11.33 5.01
C TYR A 70 -5.67 -12.75 5.31
N LYS A 71 -5.05 -12.95 6.47
CA LYS A 71 -4.86 -14.30 7.03
C LYS A 71 -6.17 -14.96 7.41
N ASN A 72 -7.17 -14.15 7.80
CA ASN A 72 -8.53 -14.64 7.94
C ASN A 72 -9.19 -14.64 6.56
N GLN A 73 -9.24 -15.82 5.96
CA GLN A 73 -10.30 -16.17 5.04
C GLN A 73 -11.62 -15.69 5.68
N ASP A 74 -12.42 -14.92 4.94
CA ASP A 74 -13.86 -14.90 5.27
C ASP A 74 -14.40 -16.33 5.15
N GLU A 75 -15.66 -16.59 5.52
CA GLU A 75 -16.24 -17.96 5.48
C GLU A 75 -16.12 -18.66 4.10
N VAL A 76 -15.66 -17.95 3.06
CA VAL A 76 -15.56 -18.39 1.65
C VAL A 76 -14.12 -18.27 1.09
N GLY A 77 -13.11 -17.92 1.88
CA GLY A 77 -11.72 -17.88 1.41
C GLY A 77 -11.33 -16.69 0.53
N ARG A 78 -12.06 -15.58 0.58
CA ARG A 78 -11.80 -14.40 -0.26
C ARG A 78 -10.78 -13.45 0.35
N PHE A 79 -9.97 -12.87 -0.53
CA PHE A 79 -9.03 -11.81 -0.19
C PHE A 79 -9.74 -10.46 -0.17
N LEU A 80 -9.80 -9.82 0.99
CA LEU A 80 -10.34 -8.47 1.13
C LEU A 80 -9.36 -7.45 0.55
N PHE A 81 -9.84 -6.77 -0.47
CA PHE A 81 -9.09 -5.78 -1.21
C PHE A 81 -9.36 -4.36 -0.67
N TYR A 82 -8.31 -3.53 -0.60
CA TYR A 82 -8.43 -2.10 -0.30
C TYR A 82 -7.72 -1.22 -1.31
N ILE A 83 -8.27 -0.04 -1.54
CA ILE A 83 -7.55 1.09 -2.14
C ILE A 83 -7.57 2.23 -1.15
N TYR A 84 -6.41 2.87 -0.98
CA TYR A 84 -6.30 4.02 -0.11
C TYR A 84 -5.78 5.24 -0.85
N TYR A 85 -6.72 6.02 -1.35
CA TYR A 85 -6.41 7.34 -1.89
C TYR A 85 -6.06 8.27 -0.74
N ILE A 86 -4.95 8.98 -0.83
CA ILE A 86 -4.61 10.05 0.10
C ILE A 86 -3.70 11.02 -0.64
N GLU A 87 -3.74 12.30 -0.32
CA GLU A 87 -2.80 13.28 -0.83
C GLU A 87 -1.66 13.50 0.17
N SER A 88 -0.71 12.56 0.26
CA SER A 88 0.50 12.71 1.07
C SER A 88 1.71 12.05 0.41
N ASN A 89 2.90 12.56 0.71
CA ASN A 89 4.17 11.94 0.31
C ASN A 89 4.79 11.08 1.42
N ASN A 90 4.26 11.15 2.63
CA ASN A 90 4.80 10.47 3.79
C ASN A 90 4.10 9.11 4.00
N VAL A 91 4.80 8.02 3.70
CA VAL A 91 4.27 6.66 3.82
C VAL A 91 3.82 6.33 5.25
N GLU A 92 4.50 6.84 6.28
CA GLU A 92 4.12 6.59 7.68
C GLU A 92 2.78 7.23 8.02
N GLU A 93 2.62 8.48 7.59
CA GLU A 93 1.37 9.22 7.73
C GLU A 93 0.23 8.52 6.98
N MET A 94 0.49 8.09 5.74
CA MET A 94 -0.47 7.35 4.92
C MET A 94 -0.93 6.05 5.60
N LEU A 95 -0.01 5.29 6.18
CA LEU A 95 -0.33 4.03 6.87
C LEU A 95 -1.09 4.27 8.19
N LYS A 96 -0.80 5.36 8.90
CA LYS A 96 -1.55 5.75 10.10
C LYS A 96 -2.99 6.10 9.77
N TYR A 97 -3.22 6.95 8.77
CA TYR A 97 -4.58 7.31 8.38
C TYR A 97 -5.37 6.15 7.81
N LEU A 98 -4.70 5.23 7.10
CA LEU A 98 -5.33 3.99 6.67
C LEU A 98 -5.87 3.17 7.86
N LYS A 99 -5.08 3.04 8.94
CA LYS A 99 -5.51 2.34 10.16
C LYS A 99 -6.68 3.04 10.84
N GLU A 100 -6.68 4.36 10.89
CA GLU A 100 -7.80 5.12 11.45
C GLU A 100 -9.09 4.92 10.62
N ASP A 101 -8.96 4.98 9.30
CA ASP A 101 -10.10 4.87 8.39
C ASP A 101 -10.65 3.44 8.33
N SER A 102 -9.80 2.41 8.45
CA SER A 102 -10.26 1.01 8.47
C SER A 102 -11.12 0.69 9.69
N LEU A 103 -10.85 1.33 10.84
CA LEU A 103 -11.67 1.17 12.03
C LEU A 103 -13.10 1.71 11.84
N LYS A 104 -13.32 2.65 10.90
CA LYS A 104 -14.66 3.17 10.58
C LYS A 104 -15.57 2.13 9.92
N ILE A 105 -14.98 1.08 9.35
CA ILE A 105 -15.70 -0.03 8.72
C ILE A 105 -15.61 -1.30 9.56
N ASN A 106 -15.22 -1.19 10.84
CA ASN A 106 -14.97 -2.31 11.76
C ASN A 106 -13.99 -3.35 11.21
N LYS A 107 -13.03 -2.91 10.37
CA LYS A 107 -11.99 -3.78 9.85
C LYS A 107 -10.67 -3.42 10.51
N ASP A 108 -10.19 -4.35 11.31
CA ASP A 108 -8.81 -4.30 11.75
C ASP A 108 -7.89 -4.65 10.56
N ILE A 109 -6.75 -3.98 10.52
CA ILE A 109 -5.74 -4.24 9.51
C ILE A 109 -4.89 -5.39 10.02
N ALA A 110 -4.78 -6.46 9.23
CA ALA A 110 -4.08 -7.68 9.63
C ALA A 110 -2.56 -7.52 9.85
N PHE A 111 -2.00 -6.33 9.61
CA PHE A 111 -0.58 -6.06 9.72
C PHE A 111 -0.27 -4.93 10.73
N ASN A 112 0.81 -5.12 11.48
CA ASN A 112 1.35 -4.09 12.36
C ASN A 112 1.99 -2.96 11.52
N VAL A 113 1.42 -1.76 11.61
CA VAL A 113 1.86 -0.59 10.83
C VAL A 113 3.30 -0.21 11.16
N GLU A 114 3.68 -0.23 12.44
CA GLU A 114 5.03 0.12 12.89
C GLU A 114 6.08 -0.87 12.38
N GLU A 115 5.77 -2.17 12.41
CA GLU A 115 6.64 -3.22 11.88
C GLU A 115 6.79 -3.09 10.35
N LEU A 116 5.71 -2.79 9.64
CA LEU A 116 5.71 -2.59 8.20
C LEU A 116 6.57 -1.37 7.80
N ILE A 117 6.42 -0.25 8.49
CA ILE A 117 7.28 0.95 8.30
C ILE A 117 8.75 0.57 8.47
N THR A 118 9.06 -0.21 9.51
CA THR A 118 10.43 -0.66 9.80
C THR A 118 10.97 -1.55 8.68
N LYS A 119 10.16 -2.50 8.17
CA LYS A 119 10.52 -3.37 7.05
C LYS A 119 10.77 -2.57 5.77
N ILE A 120 9.94 -1.58 5.46
CA ILE A 120 10.10 -0.71 4.28
C ILE A 120 11.42 0.07 4.38
N LYS A 121 11.67 0.73 5.51
CA LYS A 121 12.92 1.48 5.75
C LYS A 121 14.16 0.58 5.64
N LYS A 122 14.10 -0.63 6.18
CA LYS A 122 15.19 -1.60 6.10
C LYS A 122 15.50 -2.00 4.66
N LYS A 123 14.47 -2.27 3.83
CA LYS A 123 14.66 -2.59 2.39
C LYS A 123 15.29 -1.41 1.62
N GLU A 124 14.90 -0.18 1.91
CA GLU A 124 15.52 1.01 1.29
C GLU A 124 16.99 1.18 1.68
N ASN A 125 17.31 0.99 2.96
CA ASN A 125 18.69 1.06 3.45
C ASN A 125 19.56 -0.04 2.85
N ILE A 126 19.03 -1.27 2.73
CA ILE A 126 19.73 -2.37 2.06
C ILE A 126 20.02 -2.03 0.59
N LYS A 127 19.06 -1.46 -0.14
CA LYS A 127 19.30 -1.00 -1.52
C LYS A 127 20.43 0.03 -1.61
N LYS A 128 20.47 0.99 -0.68
CA LYS A 128 21.56 1.99 -0.63
C LYS A 128 22.92 1.34 -0.38
N ILE A 129 23.00 0.40 0.57
CA ILE A 129 24.24 -0.31 0.90
C ILE A 129 24.76 -1.09 -0.31
N ILE A 130 23.88 -1.80 -1.02
CA ILE A 130 24.25 -2.56 -2.23
C ILE A 130 24.81 -1.63 -3.31
N ILE A 131 24.18 -0.48 -3.55
CA ILE A 131 24.66 0.51 -4.55
C ILE A 131 26.05 1.02 -4.17
N VAL A 132 26.27 1.38 -2.90
CA VAL A 132 27.57 1.85 -2.41
C VAL A 132 28.65 0.77 -2.59
N PHE A 133 28.32 -0.48 -2.29
CA PHE A 133 29.22 -1.61 -2.48
C PHE A 133 29.64 -1.77 -3.95
N PHE A 134 28.69 -1.73 -4.89
CA PHE A 134 29.01 -1.81 -6.33
C PHE A 134 29.86 -0.62 -6.82
N ILE A 135 29.56 0.60 -6.37
CA ILE A 135 30.40 1.77 -6.70
C ILE A 135 31.82 1.57 -6.18
N SER A 136 31.99 1.04 -4.96
CA SER A 136 33.32 0.79 -4.38
C SER A 136 34.11 -0.28 -5.15
N LEU A 137 33.44 -1.29 -5.70
CA LEU A 137 34.06 -2.31 -6.56
C LEU A 137 34.52 -1.71 -7.89
N ILE A 138 33.70 -0.87 -8.51
CA ILE A 138 34.06 -0.18 -9.77
C ILE A 138 35.27 0.73 -9.55
N ILE A 139 35.28 1.52 -8.47
CA ILE A 139 36.43 2.39 -8.15
C ILE A 139 37.69 1.57 -7.93
N SER A 140 37.61 0.47 -7.16
CA SER A 140 38.75 -0.43 -6.91
C SER A 140 39.28 -1.03 -8.22
N PHE A 141 38.40 -1.41 -9.15
CA PHE A 141 38.78 -1.94 -10.46
C PHE A 141 39.49 -0.90 -11.34
N VAL A 142 38.95 0.33 -11.40
CA VAL A 142 39.57 1.43 -12.14
C VAL A 142 40.96 1.79 -11.59
N VAL A 143 41.11 1.82 -10.26
CA VAL A 143 42.42 2.07 -9.63
C VAL A 143 43.41 0.96 -9.96
N TRP A 144 42.97 -0.31 -9.95
CA TRP A 144 43.84 -1.43 -10.32
C TRP A 144 44.33 -1.37 -11.77
N GLU A 145 43.46 -1.01 -12.72
CA GLU A 145 43.84 -0.81 -14.13
C GLU A 145 44.79 0.37 -14.35
N ILE A 146 44.73 1.42 -13.51
CA ILE A 146 45.65 2.57 -13.62
C ILE A 146 47.03 2.26 -13.04
N VAL A 147 47.11 1.42 -11.99
CA VAL A 147 48.37 1.09 -11.30
C VAL A 147 49.15 -0.01 -12.03
N LYS A 148 48.49 -0.80 -12.86
CA LYS A 148 49.07 -1.88 -13.66
C LYS A 148 49.69 -1.38 -14.95
#